data_AF-A0A0F9CHY5-F1
#
_entry.id   AF-A0A0F9CHY5-F1
#
_cell.length_a   1.000
_cell.length_b   1.000
_cell.length_c   1.000
_cell.angle_alpha   90.00
_cell.angle_beta   90.00
_cell.angle_gamma   90.00
#
_symmetry.space_group_name_H-M   'P 1'
#
loop_
_entity.id
_entity.type
_entity.pdbx_description
1 polymer ?
#
loop_
_entity_poly.entity_id
_entity_poly.type
_entity_poly.pdbx_seq_one_letter_code
_entity_poly.pdbx_strand_id
1 'polypeptide(L)'
;MKKCTDCGQKRKEEDFGKNASRKDGLGQLCKYCKRQRARYYRFRRKVEVLSAYSHGEPICACCKVTEIEFLTIDHVHGDGNEHRKELSSGQLYGWLKRNSYPPGFRVLCFNCNTSIGLFGHCPHQNPEISVRLRSSAYQLRGKARGEKVGSSKLTEKDVISIKRSLLSGESVRALSTTYGVCRFTISSIRDGHTWVDI
;
A
#
# COMPACT_ATOMS: atom_id res chain seq x y z
N MET A 1 0.27 27.58 -38.04
CA MET A 1 -0.21 26.17 -37.96
C MET A 1 0.93 25.22 -38.26
N LYS A 2 1.08 24.12 -37.50
CA LYS A 2 2.19 23.15 -37.65
C LYS A 2 1.66 21.75 -37.92
N LYS A 3 2.34 20.98 -38.79
CA LYS A 3 2.00 19.58 -39.08
C LYS A 3 2.64 18.65 -38.05
N CYS A 4 1.86 17.75 -37.43
CA CYS A 4 2.36 16.70 -36.56
C CYS A 4 3.06 15.60 -37.40
N THR A 5 4.25 15.17 -36.99
CA THR A 5 5.02 14.13 -37.71
C THR A 5 4.53 12.70 -37.44
N ASP A 6 3.55 12.51 -36.56
CA ASP A 6 2.97 11.19 -36.25
C ASP A 6 1.62 11.02 -36.92
N CYS A 7 0.62 11.83 -36.56
CA CYS A 7 -0.71 11.73 -37.18
C CYS A 7 -0.86 12.49 -38.51
N GLY A 8 0.15 13.25 -38.94
CA GLY A 8 0.11 14.02 -40.19
C GLY A 8 -0.83 15.24 -40.20
N GLN A 9 -1.65 15.43 -39.16
CA GLN A 9 -2.62 16.53 -39.10
C GLN A 9 -1.94 17.89 -38.85
N LYS A 10 -2.44 18.94 -39.52
CA LYS A 10 -2.10 20.35 -39.20
C LYS A 10 -2.85 20.76 -37.93
N ARG A 11 -2.14 21.31 -36.95
CA ARG A 11 -2.68 21.72 -35.65
C ARG A 11 -2.20 23.12 -35.24
N LYS A 12 -2.85 23.70 -34.24
CA LYS A 12 -2.44 24.98 -33.66
C LYS A 12 -1.13 24.79 -32.89
N GLU A 13 -0.35 25.86 -32.73
CA GLU A 13 0.95 25.79 -32.07
C GLU A 13 0.84 25.41 -30.59
N GLU A 14 -0.26 25.80 -29.93
CA GLU A 14 -0.62 25.40 -28.57
C GLU A 14 -0.79 23.88 -28.40
N ASP A 15 -1.05 23.14 -29.49
CA ASP A 15 -1.16 21.68 -29.47
C ASP A 15 0.20 21.00 -29.44
N PHE A 16 1.31 21.73 -29.47
CA PHE A 16 2.68 21.20 -29.44
C PHE A 16 3.35 21.56 -28.12
N GLY A 17 4.23 20.66 -27.63
CA GLY A 17 5.09 20.99 -26.50
C GLY A 17 6.21 21.95 -26.93
N LYS A 18 6.75 22.74 -26.01
CA LYS A 18 7.92 23.58 -26.30
C LYS A 18 9.18 22.73 -26.50
N ASN A 19 10.04 23.15 -27.42
CA ASN A 19 11.35 22.56 -27.64
C ASN A 19 12.34 23.65 -28.12
N ALA A 20 13.18 24.13 -27.19
CA ALA A 20 14.15 25.19 -27.43
C ALA A 20 15.25 24.81 -28.45
N SER A 21 15.49 23.51 -28.68
CA SER A 21 16.50 23.06 -29.64
C SER A 21 16.07 23.20 -31.09
N ARG A 22 14.81 23.57 -31.36
CA ARG A 22 14.25 23.69 -32.71
C ARG A 22 14.02 25.15 -33.06
N LYS A 23 14.22 25.48 -34.35
CA LYS A 23 14.07 26.85 -34.89
C LYS A 23 12.70 27.49 -34.59
N ASP A 24 11.63 26.69 -34.56
CA ASP A 24 10.27 27.15 -34.28
C ASP A 24 9.89 27.08 -32.79
N GLY A 25 10.78 26.60 -31.93
CA GLY A 25 10.51 26.44 -30.50
C GLY A 25 9.46 25.37 -30.16
N LEU A 26 9.03 24.54 -31.12
CA LEU A 26 7.92 23.59 -30.98
C LEU A 26 8.35 22.14 -31.25
N GLY A 27 7.83 21.22 -30.47
CA GLY A 27 8.01 19.78 -30.67
C GLY A 27 7.44 19.29 -32.01
N GLN A 28 7.99 18.20 -32.54
CA GLN A 28 7.54 17.61 -33.82
C GLN A 28 6.17 16.91 -33.73
N LEU A 29 5.85 16.43 -32.52
CA LEU A 29 4.64 15.68 -32.21
C LEU A 29 3.63 16.60 -31.52
N CYS A 30 2.35 16.49 -31.90
CA CYS A 30 1.31 17.11 -31.08
C CYS A 30 1.23 16.43 -29.70
N LYS A 31 0.71 17.15 -28.71
CA LYS A 31 0.58 16.71 -27.32
C LYS A 31 -0.18 15.37 -27.22
N TYR A 32 -1.21 15.17 -28.04
CA TYR A 32 -1.95 13.91 -28.11
C TYR A 32 -1.08 12.73 -28.55
N CYS A 33 -0.46 12.82 -29.74
CA CYS A 33 0.44 11.79 -30.27
C CYS A 33 1.61 11.51 -29.31
N LYS A 34 2.16 12.55 -28.68
CA LYS A 34 3.22 12.41 -27.66
C LYS A 34 2.73 11.57 -26.46
N ARG A 35 1.52 11.82 -25.96
CA ARG A 35 0.93 11.04 -24.85
C ARG A 35 0.67 9.59 -25.24
N GLN A 36 0.16 9.35 -26.45
CA GLN A 36 -0.10 8.00 -26.97
C GLN A 36 1.20 7.20 -27.11
N ARG A 37 2.24 7.79 -27.73
CA ARG A 37 3.58 7.19 -27.78
C ARG A 37 4.13 6.90 -26.40
N ALA A 38 4.01 7.83 -25.44
CA ALA A 38 4.47 7.61 -24.08
C ALA A 38 3.73 6.46 -23.38
N ARG A 39 2.42 6.28 -23.62
CA ARG A 39 1.66 5.12 -23.12
C ARG A 39 2.18 3.83 -23.75
N TYR A 40 2.34 3.79 -25.08
CA TYR A 40 2.87 2.63 -25.80
C TYR A 40 4.26 2.22 -25.32
N TYR A 41 5.20 3.17 -25.18
CA TYR A 41 6.55 2.87 -24.69
C TYR A 41 6.57 2.40 -23.24
N ARG A 42 5.71 2.94 -22.38
CA ARG A 42 5.55 2.43 -21.00
C ARG A 42 5.03 1.00 -20.98
N PHE A 43 4.02 0.71 -21.79
CA PHE A 43 3.47 -0.64 -21.92
C PHE A 43 4.51 -1.63 -22.46
N ARG A 44 5.21 -1.29 -23.54
CA ARG A 44 6.28 -2.14 -24.09
C ARG A 44 7.39 -2.42 -23.09
N ARG A 45 7.86 -1.38 -22.38
CA ARG A 45 8.86 -1.54 -21.33
C ARG A 45 8.34 -2.43 -20.19
N LYS A 46 7.06 -2.30 -19.85
CA LYS A 46 6.41 -3.18 -18.86
C LYS A 46 6.52 -4.64 -19.30
N VAL A 47 6.02 -4.96 -20.50
CA VAL A 47 6.05 -6.32 -21.05
C VAL A 47 7.48 -6.87 -21.10
N GLU A 48 8.44 -6.08 -21.59
CA GLU A 48 9.85 -6.49 -21.69
C GLU A 48 10.44 -6.88 -20.33
N VAL A 49 10.26 -6.03 -19.31
CA VAL A 49 10.77 -6.30 -17.96
C VAL A 49 10.06 -7.49 -17.33
N LEU A 50 8.74 -7.60 -17.46
CA LEU A 50 8.00 -8.75 -16.93
C LEU A 50 8.49 -10.05 -17.60
N SER A 51 8.68 -10.03 -18.91
CA SER A 51 9.15 -11.21 -19.66
C SER A 51 10.54 -11.65 -19.20
N ALA A 52 11.44 -10.68 -18.95
CA ALA A 52 12.79 -10.97 -18.44
C ALA A 52 12.76 -11.68 -17.08
N TYR A 53 11.91 -11.21 -16.15
CA TYR A 53 11.77 -11.82 -14.82
C TYR A 53 10.87 -13.05 -14.77
N SER A 54 10.09 -13.31 -15.81
CA SER A 54 9.32 -14.54 -16.00
C SER A 54 10.06 -15.59 -16.84
N HIS A 55 11.25 -15.27 -17.36
CA HIS A 55 12.02 -16.13 -18.30
C HIS A 55 11.24 -16.52 -19.55
N GLY A 56 10.43 -15.61 -20.09
CA GLY A 56 9.57 -15.88 -21.24
C GLY A 56 8.23 -15.16 -21.12
N GLU A 57 7.14 -15.91 -21.17
CA GLU A 57 5.79 -15.35 -21.06
C GLU A 57 5.57 -14.71 -19.69
N PRO A 58 5.15 -13.43 -19.61
CA PRO A 58 4.82 -12.77 -18.36
C PRO A 58 3.80 -13.55 -17.55
N ILE A 59 4.18 -13.96 -16.35
CA ILE A 59 3.34 -14.78 -15.48
C ILE A 59 3.57 -14.44 -14.02
N CYS A 60 2.48 -14.37 -13.24
CA CYS A 60 2.57 -14.26 -11.80
C CYS A 60 3.26 -15.50 -11.22
N ALA A 61 4.39 -15.32 -10.54
CA ALA A 61 5.13 -16.42 -9.91
C ALA A 61 4.27 -17.20 -8.89
N CYS A 62 3.27 -16.55 -8.29
CA CYS A 62 2.35 -17.13 -7.32
C CYS A 62 1.12 -17.79 -7.97
N CYS A 63 0.16 -17.02 -8.49
CA CYS A 63 -1.15 -17.51 -8.91
C CYS A 63 -1.31 -17.73 -10.43
N LYS A 64 -0.21 -17.65 -11.20
CA LYS A 64 -0.15 -18.01 -12.63
C LYS A 64 -1.02 -17.19 -13.60
N VAL A 65 -1.66 -16.12 -13.14
CA VAL A 65 -2.26 -15.07 -13.98
C VAL A 65 -1.23 -14.54 -14.98
N THR A 66 -1.62 -14.37 -16.24
CA THR A 66 -0.73 -13.93 -17.35
C THR A 66 -1.15 -12.59 -17.95
N GLU A 67 -2.35 -12.09 -17.61
CA GLU A 67 -2.86 -10.81 -18.07
C GLU A 67 -1.94 -9.67 -17.61
N ILE A 68 -1.29 -9.02 -18.57
CA ILE A 68 -0.27 -7.98 -18.35
C ILE A 68 -0.80 -6.83 -17.48
N GLU A 69 -2.09 -6.53 -17.58
CA GLU A 69 -2.81 -5.53 -16.80
C GLU A 69 -2.73 -5.82 -15.30
N PHE A 70 -2.73 -7.10 -14.91
CA PHE A 70 -2.67 -7.52 -13.51
C PHE A 70 -1.25 -7.67 -12.98
N LEU A 71 -0.24 -7.78 -13.85
CA LEU A 71 1.14 -8.06 -13.46
C LEU A 71 1.92 -6.80 -13.04
N THR A 72 2.84 -6.99 -12.10
CA THR A 72 3.78 -6.00 -11.59
C THR A 72 5.08 -6.65 -11.14
N ILE A 73 6.12 -5.84 -10.94
CA ILE A 73 7.36 -6.25 -10.29
C ILE A 73 7.20 -6.11 -8.77
N ASP A 74 7.63 -7.16 -8.07
CA ASP A 74 7.75 -7.26 -6.62
C ASP A 74 9.23 -7.37 -6.21
N HIS A 75 9.55 -6.80 -5.06
CA HIS A 75 10.86 -6.90 -4.42
C HIS A 75 10.87 -8.12 -3.51
N VAL A 76 11.67 -9.13 -3.82
CA VAL A 76 11.65 -10.42 -3.13
C VAL A 76 11.96 -10.28 -1.63
N HIS A 77 12.78 -9.30 -1.25
CA HIS A 77 13.21 -9.05 0.13
C HIS A 77 12.39 -7.99 0.87
N GLY A 78 11.34 -7.42 0.25
CA GLY A 78 10.48 -6.43 0.89
C GLY A 78 11.12 -5.03 1.06
N ASP A 79 12.29 -4.80 0.50
CA ASP A 79 13.09 -3.56 0.53
C ASP A 79 12.66 -2.51 -0.52
N GLY A 80 11.43 -2.64 -1.02
CA GLY A 80 10.93 -1.77 -2.08
C GLY A 80 10.78 -0.31 -1.66
N ASN A 81 10.67 -0.01 -0.37
CA ASN A 81 10.55 1.37 0.11
C ASN A 81 11.90 2.10 0.04
N GLU A 82 12.97 1.41 0.44
CA GLU A 82 14.36 1.83 0.43
C GLU A 82 14.81 2.06 -1.02
N HIS A 83 14.61 1.06 -1.88
CA HIS A 83 14.94 1.18 -3.30
C HIS A 83 14.14 2.31 -3.99
N ARG A 84 12.89 2.58 -3.57
CA ARG A 84 12.10 3.73 -4.06
C ARG A 84 12.57 5.09 -3.54
N LYS A 85 13.36 5.16 -2.46
CA LYS A 85 14.00 6.41 -2.02
C LYS A 85 15.25 6.70 -2.86
N GLU A 86 15.95 5.66 -3.29
CA GLU A 86 17.12 5.75 -4.16
C GLU A 86 16.74 6.04 -5.62
N LEU A 87 15.56 5.59 -6.04
CA LEU A 87 15.02 5.86 -7.37
C LEU A 87 14.02 7.02 -7.36
N SER A 88 14.04 7.87 -8.38
CA SER A 88 12.91 8.76 -8.61
C SER A 88 11.66 7.96 -9.05
N SER A 89 10.49 8.39 -8.57
CA SER A 89 9.21 7.71 -8.82
C SER A 89 8.96 7.45 -10.31
N GLY A 90 8.56 6.22 -10.65
CA GLY A 90 8.26 5.80 -12.02
C GLY A 90 9.47 5.33 -12.86
N GLN A 91 10.66 5.25 -12.27
CA GLN A 91 11.86 4.80 -12.99
C GLN A 91 12.20 3.31 -12.87
N LEU A 92 11.57 2.54 -11.97
CA LEU A 92 11.93 1.15 -11.68
C LEU A 92 12.13 0.29 -12.94
N TYR A 93 11.15 0.23 -13.83
CA TYR A 93 11.25 -0.55 -15.08
C TYR A 93 12.41 -0.10 -15.98
N GLY A 94 12.68 1.21 -16.03
CA GLY A 94 13.83 1.73 -16.77
C GLY A 94 15.16 1.40 -16.10
N TRP A 95 15.19 1.41 -14.77
CA TRP A 95 16.36 1.04 -13.98
C TRP A 95 16.67 -0.45 -14.13
N LEU A 96 15.67 -1.34 -14.00
CA LEU A 96 15.83 -2.79 -14.15
C LEU A 96 16.45 -3.13 -15.51
N LYS A 97 15.92 -2.52 -16.59
CA LYS A 97 16.47 -2.69 -17.94
C LYS A 97 17.91 -2.18 -18.07
N ARG A 98 18.24 -1.01 -17.50
CA ARG A 98 19.60 -0.45 -17.59
C ARG A 98 20.64 -1.23 -16.79
N ASN A 99 20.22 -1.91 -15.74
CA ASN A 99 21.08 -2.73 -14.88
C ASN A 99 21.05 -4.21 -15.25
N SER A 100 20.64 -4.54 -16.49
CA SER A 100 20.65 -5.91 -17.01
C SER A 100 19.84 -6.91 -16.18
N TYR A 101 18.70 -6.47 -15.64
CA TYR A 101 17.75 -7.31 -14.90
C TYR A 101 18.39 -8.02 -13.69
N PRO A 102 18.86 -7.29 -12.68
CA PRO A 102 19.52 -7.88 -11.51
C PRO A 102 18.57 -8.82 -10.74
N PRO A 103 19.10 -9.78 -9.96
CA PRO A 103 18.29 -10.63 -9.09
C PRO A 103 17.62 -9.80 -7.97
N GLY A 104 16.77 -10.45 -7.17
CA GLY A 104 16.03 -9.81 -6.06
C GLY A 104 14.64 -9.29 -6.44
N PHE A 105 14.20 -9.55 -7.67
CA PHE A 105 12.87 -9.18 -8.16
C PHE A 105 12.13 -10.39 -8.71
N ARG A 106 10.80 -10.33 -8.67
CA ARG A 106 9.93 -11.33 -9.31
C ARG A 106 8.68 -10.68 -9.90
N VAL A 107 8.03 -11.39 -10.82
CA VAL A 107 6.72 -10.99 -11.35
C VAL A 107 5.60 -11.52 -10.45
N LEU A 108 4.71 -10.63 -10.01
CA LEU A 108 3.48 -10.98 -9.29
C LEU A 108 2.28 -10.26 -9.90
N CYS A 109 1.07 -10.79 -9.71
CA CYS A 109 -0.13 -9.98 -9.91
C CYS A 109 -0.29 -8.97 -8.77
N PHE A 110 -1.02 -7.87 -9.00
CA PHE A 110 -1.24 -6.82 -8.00
C PHE A 110 -1.82 -7.36 -6.69
N ASN A 111 -2.72 -8.34 -6.73
CA ASN A 111 -3.30 -8.93 -5.53
C ASN A 111 -2.28 -9.75 -4.72
N CYS A 112 -1.44 -10.55 -5.39
CA CYS A 112 -0.37 -11.31 -4.72
C CYS A 112 0.68 -10.36 -4.12
N ASN A 113 1.12 -9.36 -4.90
CA ASN A 113 2.06 -8.34 -4.44
C ASN A 113 1.51 -7.60 -3.21
N THR A 114 0.24 -7.17 -3.27
CA THR A 114 -0.42 -6.46 -2.15
C THR A 114 -0.56 -7.36 -0.92
N SER A 115 -0.96 -8.61 -1.09
CA SER A 115 -1.10 -9.57 0.01
C SER A 115 0.23 -9.76 0.73
N ILE A 116 1.31 -9.99 -0.02
CA ILE A 116 2.64 -10.16 0.56
C ILE A 116 3.11 -8.87 1.26
N GLY A 117 2.94 -7.72 0.63
CA GLY A 117 3.36 -6.43 1.21
C GLY A 117 2.58 -6.05 2.48
N LEU A 118 1.29 -6.41 2.59
CA LEU A 118 0.46 -6.07 3.75
C LEU A 118 0.48 -7.13 4.86
N PHE A 119 0.49 -8.41 4.49
CA PHE A 119 0.28 -9.54 5.40
C PHE A 119 1.47 -10.49 5.49
N GLY A 120 2.56 -10.23 4.76
CA GLY A 120 3.75 -11.08 4.72
C GLY A 120 3.57 -12.40 3.96
N HIS A 121 2.37 -12.69 3.45
CA HIS A 121 2.07 -13.93 2.74
C HIS A 121 0.97 -13.71 1.68
N CYS A 122 0.88 -14.65 0.72
CA CYS A 122 -0.25 -14.73 -0.21
C CYS A 122 -1.12 -15.96 0.14
N PRO A 123 -2.46 -15.83 0.20
CA PRO A 123 -3.33 -16.97 0.51
C PRO A 123 -3.25 -18.11 -0.52
N HIS A 124 -2.79 -17.85 -1.75
CA HIS A 124 -2.53 -18.91 -2.73
C HIS A 124 -1.34 -19.81 -2.33
N GLN A 125 -0.40 -19.30 -1.53
CA GLN A 125 0.76 -20.06 -1.03
C GLN A 125 0.47 -20.75 0.29
N ASN A 126 -0.38 -20.16 1.12
CA ASN A 126 -0.82 -20.77 2.37
C ASN A 126 -2.33 -20.55 2.59
N PRO A 127 -3.17 -21.41 1.98
CA PRO A 127 -4.63 -21.26 2.02
C PRO A 127 -5.21 -21.31 3.43
N GLU A 128 -4.54 -22.01 4.35
CA GLU A 128 -4.95 -22.14 5.76
C GLU A 128 -4.84 -20.81 6.54
N ILE A 129 -3.98 -19.89 6.09
CA ILE A 129 -3.85 -18.54 6.67
C ILE A 129 -4.88 -17.57 6.07
N SER A 130 -5.59 -17.96 4.99
CA SER A 130 -6.65 -17.14 4.40
C SER A 130 -7.75 -16.89 5.43
N VAL A 131 -7.71 -15.71 6.05
CA VAL A 131 -8.67 -15.27 7.05
C VAL A 131 -9.99 -14.95 6.35
N ARG A 132 -10.76 -15.98 5.96
CA ARG A 132 -12.20 -15.82 5.80
C ARG A 132 -12.69 -15.38 7.17
N LEU A 133 -13.15 -14.13 7.27
CA LEU A 133 -13.64 -13.48 8.49
C LEU A 133 -14.25 -14.47 9.50
N ARG A 134 -13.41 -15.02 10.37
CA ARG A 134 -13.81 -15.44 11.70
C ARG A 134 -13.48 -14.25 12.57
N SER A 135 -14.45 -13.34 12.67
CA SER A 135 -14.87 -12.42 13.74
C SER A 135 -13.94 -12.06 14.93
N SER A 136 -12.63 -12.30 14.89
CA SER A 136 -11.75 -12.22 16.07
C SER A 136 -10.30 -11.83 15.72
N ALA A 137 -9.84 -12.00 14.48
CA ALA A 137 -8.43 -11.87 14.12
C ALA A 137 -7.97 -10.49 13.58
N TYR A 138 -8.65 -9.38 13.89
CA TYR A 138 -8.02 -8.04 13.82
C TYR A 138 -7.09 -7.84 15.03
N GLN A 139 -6.17 -8.79 15.24
CA GLN A 139 -5.18 -8.80 16.32
C GLN A 139 -3.75 -8.56 15.80
N LEU A 140 -3.53 -8.39 14.49
CA LEU A 140 -2.19 -8.35 13.90
C LEU A 140 -1.51 -6.97 13.84
N ARG A 141 -1.97 -6.00 14.66
CA ARG A 141 -1.13 -4.88 15.10
C ARG A 141 -1.44 -4.59 16.58
N GLY A 142 -0.80 -5.34 17.47
CA GLY A 142 -0.91 -5.16 18.91
C GLY A 142 -0.39 -3.80 19.36
N LYS A 143 -1.23 -2.75 19.29
CA LYS A 143 -1.03 -1.59 20.16
C LYS A 143 -1.13 -2.08 21.59
N ALA A 144 -0.23 -1.64 22.46
CA ALA A 144 -0.38 -1.87 23.89
C ALA A 144 -1.79 -1.40 24.33
N ARG A 145 -2.45 -2.19 25.17
CA ARG A 145 -3.81 -1.94 25.70
C ARG A 145 -3.80 -2.13 27.20
N GLY A 146 -4.76 -1.50 27.87
CA GLY A 146 -4.89 -1.57 29.33
C GLY A 146 -3.63 -1.07 30.02
N GLU A 147 -3.17 -1.81 31.03
CA GLU A 147 -2.00 -1.45 31.84
C GLU A 147 -0.69 -1.44 31.06
N LYS A 148 -0.64 -2.09 29.89
CA LYS A 148 0.53 -2.10 29.01
C LYS A 148 0.75 -0.75 28.31
N VAL A 149 -0.25 0.14 28.32
CA VAL A 149 -0.11 1.51 27.81
C VAL A 149 0.66 2.33 28.84
N GLY A 150 1.82 2.89 28.46
CA GLY A 150 2.66 3.66 29.39
C GLY A 150 1.99 4.92 29.98
N SER A 151 0.88 5.39 29.41
CA SER A 151 0.05 6.47 29.94
C SER A 151 -1.17 5.99 30.74
N SER A 152 -1.32 4.68 30.98
CA SER A 152 -2.45 4.15 31.75
C SER A 152 -2.32 4.54 33.22
N LYS A 153 -3.42 5.04 33.79
CA LYS A 153 -3.53 5.35 35.21
C LYS A 153 -4.14 4.22 36.04
N LEU A 154 -4.66 3.19 35.37
CA LEU A 154 -5.36 2.06 35.98
C LEU A 154 -4.63 0.77 35.64
N THR A 155 -4.61 -0.14 36.61
CA THR A 155 -4.19 -1.54 36.46
C THR A 155 -5.38 -2.45 36.21
N GLU A 156 -5.14 -3.70 35.82
CA GLU A 156 -6.21 -4.70 35.71
C GLU A 156 -6.99 -4.88 37.02
N LYS A 157 -6.29 -4.85 38.16
CA LYS A 157 -6.89 -4.98 39.50
C LYS A 157 -7.81 -3.81 39.86
N ASP A 158 -7.42 -2.60 39.44
CA ASP A 158 -8.24 -1.40 39.64
C ASP A 158 -9.53 -1.51 38.84
N VAL A 159 -9.45 -1.96 37.59
CA VAL A 159 -10.62 -2.12 36.71
C VAL A 159 -11.58 -3.18 37.25
N ILE A 160 -11.08 -4.31 37.76
CA ILE A 160 -11.90 -5.33 38.42
C ILE A 160 -12.62 -4.75 39.65
N SER A 161 -11.90 -3.97 40.46
CA SER A 161 -12.46 -3.32 41.66
C SER A 161 -13.52 -2.29 41.29
N ILE A 162 -13.26 -1.44 40.28
CA ILE A 162 -14.20 -0.46 39.72
C ILE A 162 -15.48 -1.16 39.25
N LYS A 163 -15.37 -2.25 38.48
CA LYS A 163 -16.54 -3.00 37.98
C LYS A 163 -17.37 -3.58 39.13
N ARG A 164 -16.74 -4.17 40.14
CA ARG A 164 -17.43 -4.70 41.32
C ARG A 164 -18.15 -3.59 42.09
N SER A 165 -17.48 -2.46 42.31
CA SER A 165 -18.06 -1.28 42.96
C SER A 165 -19.26 -0.71 42.21
N LEU A 166 -19.17 -0.62 40.87
CA LEU A 166 -20.28 -0.17 40.02
C LEU A 166 -21.48 -1.12 40.12
N LEU A 167 -21.24 -2.44 40.15
CA LEU A 167 -22.29 -3.45 40.33
C LEU A 167 -22.93 -3.36 41.72
N SER A 168 -22.17 -3.02 42.75
CA SER A 168 -22.69 -2.75 44.10
C SER A 168 -23.35 -1.37 44.25
N GLY A 169 -23.53 -0.62 43.16
CA GLY A 169 -24.27 0.65 43.15
C GLY A 169 -23.43 1.89 43.46
N GLU A 170 -22.10 1.79 43.50
CA GLU A 170 -21.24 2.95 43.72
C GLU A 170 -21.29 3.91 42.53
N SER A 171 -21.33 5.21 42.81
CA SER A 171 -21.49 6.21 41.75
C SER A 171 -20.20 6.39 40.93
N VAL A 172 -20.37 6.62 39.63
CA VAL A 172 -19.29 7.00 38.70
C VAL A 172 -18.47 8.19 39.23
N ARG A 173 -19.13 9.14 39.92
CA ARG A 173 -18.48 10.32 40.51
C ARG A 173 -17.55 9.96 41.67
N ALA A 174 -17.98 9.06 42.56
CA ALA A 174 -17.17 8.60 43.68
C ALA A 174 -15.91 7.88 43.17
N LEU A 175 -16.09 6.91 42.26
CA LEU A 175 -14.99 6.14 41.69
C LEU A 175 -14.01 7.00 40.87
N SER A 176 -14.51 8.02 40.17
CA SER A 176 -13.66 8.99 39.46
C SER A 176 -12.71 9.72 40.41
N THR A 177 -13.20 10.13 41.58
CA THR A 177 -12.38 10.77 42.62
C THR A 177 -11.40 9.75 43.22
N THR A 178 -11.87 8.57 43.61
CA THR A 178 -11.07 7.53 44.26
C THR A 178 -9.87 7.10 43.41
N TYR A 179 -10.07 6.90 42.10
CA TYR A 179 -9.03 6.42 41.20
C TYR A 179 -8.31 7.54 40.42
N GLY A 180 -8.63 8.82 40.68
CA GLY A 180 -7.95 9.95 40.04
C GLY A 180 -8.06 9.98 38.50
N VAL A 181 -9.15 9.43 37.96
CA VAL A 181 -9.46 9.38 36.52
C VAL A 181 -10.73 10.19 36.23
N CYS A 182 -10.91 10.63 34.97
CA CYS A 182 -12.12 11.36 34.62
C CYS A 182 -13.36 10.45 34.67
N ARG A 183 -14.54 11.03 34.95
CA ARG A 183 -15.81 10.31 34.99
C ARG A 183 -16.08 9.50 33.71
N PHE A 184 -15.64 10.03 32.56
CA PHE A 184 -15.76 9.34 31.27
C PHE A 184 -14.97 8.03 31.22
N THR A 185 -13.79 7.94 31.86
CA THR A 185 -13.03 6.69 31.95
C THR A 185 -13.81 5.63 32.72
N ILE A 186 -14.43 6.00 33.84
CA ILE A 186 -15.24 5.08 34.65
C ILE A 186 -16.50 4.65 33.86
N SER A 187 -17.19 5.57 33.19
CA SER A 187 -18.33 5.22 32.32
C SER A 187 -17.92 4.31 31.17
N SER A 188 -16.76 4.55 30.54
CA SER A 188 -16.28 3.71 29.43
C SER A 188 -15.93 2.28 29.87
N ILE A 189 -15.44 2.11 31.10
CA ILE A 189 -15.22 0.80 31.72
C ILE A 189 -16.57 0.11 32.01
N ARG A 190 -17.53 0.85 32.57
CA ARG A 190 -18.89 0.34 32.85
C ARG A 190 -19.60 -0.14 31.59
N ASP A 191 -19.53 0.66 30.53
CA ASP A 191 -20.25 0.46 29.28
C ASP A 191 -19.49 -0.50 28.32
N GLY A 192 -18.31 -1.01 28.72
CA GLY A 192 -17.55 -1.99 27.95
C GLY A 192 -16.90 -1.44 26.68
N HIS A 193 -16.65 -0.12 26.61
CA HIS A 193 -15.95 0.51 25.48
C HIS A 193 -14.42 0.40 25.62
N THR A 194 -13.92 0.27 26.84
CA THR A 194 -12.49 0.10 27.15
C THR A 194 -12.30 -1.05 28.13
N TRP A 195 -11.09 -1.61 28.17
CA TRP A 195 -10.79 -2.78 29.01
C TRP A 195 -11.76 -3.96 28.76
N VAL A 196 -12.04 -4.23 27.49
CA VAL A 196 -13.02 -5.23 27.02
C VAL A 196 -12.66 -6.67 27.35
N ASP A 197 -11.36 -6.93 27.57
CA ASP A 197 -10.81 -8.26 27.84
C ASP A 197 -10.73 -8.58 29.35
N ILE A 198 -11.14 -7.63 30.20
CA ILE A 198 -11.29 -7.72 31.66
C ILE A 198 -12.77 -7.52 31.96
#